data_AF-A0A2T4S2T9-F1
#
_entry.id   AF-A0A2T4S2T9-F1
#
_cell.length_a   1.000
_cell.length_b   1.000
_cell.length_c   1.000
_cell.angle_alpha   90.00
_cell.angle_beta   90.00
_cell.angle_gamma   90.00
#
_symmetry.space_group_name_H-M   'P 1'
#
loop_
_entity.id
_entity.type
_entity.pdbx_description
1 polymer ?
#
loop_
_entity_poly.entity_id
_entity_poly.type
_entity_poly.pdbx_seq_one_letter_code
_entity_poly.pdbx_strand_id
1 'polypeptide(L)'
;TFGLIYSQRVLLSLINKGMVREQAYDLVQPKAMESWETKTPFRELLEQDSQITDVLSKEDLDKAFDPKHHLNQVDTIFERAGLAD
;
A
#
# COMPACT_ATOMS: atom_id res chain seq x y z
N THR A 1 0.09 -4.56 13.56
CA THR A 1 0.76 -4.70 12.25
C THR A 1 1.26 -3.38 11.68
N PHE A 2 1.05 -2.22 12.33
CA PHE A 2 1.64 -0.94 11.93
C PHE A 2 1.36 -0.50 10.47
N GLY A 3 0.30 -1.01 9.84
CA GLY A 3 -0.05 -0.70 8.44
C GLY A 3 0.64 -1.59 7.39
N LEU A 4 1.36 -2.64 7.78
CA LEU A 4 2.10 -3.52 6.86
C LEU A 4 1.25 -4.26 5.83
N ILE A 5 -0.05 -4.44 6.09
CA ILE A 5 -0.99 -5.05 5.15
C ILE A 5 -1.11 -4.24 3.84
N TYR A 6 -0.74 -2.96 3.87
CA TYR A 6 -0.78 -2.07 2.71
C TYR A 6 0.54 -2.06 1.91
N SER A 7 1.58 -2.79 2.34
CA SER A 7 2.88 -2.88 1.65
C SER A 7 2.75 -3.24 0.17
N GLN A 8 1.90 -4.22 -0.16
CA GLN A 8 1.63 -4.59 -1.55
C GLN A 8 1.00 -3.45 -2.35
N ARG A 9 0.09 -2.66 -1.75
CA ARG A 9 -0.55 -1.53 -2.44
C ARG A 9 0.44 -0.40 -2.70
N VAL A 10 1.33 -0.11 -1.75
CA VAL A 10 2.41 0.86 -1.93
C VAL A 10 3.36 0.40 -3.05
N LEU A 11 3.79 -0.86 -3.02
CA LEU A 11 4.61 -1.48 -4.07
C LEU A 11 3.97 -1.31 -5.47
N LEU A 12 2.69 -1.68 -5.60
CA LEU A 12 1.97 -1.55 -6.87
C LEU A 12 1.80 -0.08 -7.28
N SER A 13 1.62 0.84 -6.34
CA SER A 13 1.49 2.26 -6.64
C SER A 13 2.78 2.84 -7.22
N LEU A 14 3.95 2.46 -6.70
CA LEU A 14 5.25 2.83 -7.26
C LEU A 14 5.41 2.31 -8.69
N ILE A 15 5.08 1.03 -8.91
CA ILE A 15 5.16 0.39 -10.23
C ILE A 15 4.24 1.08 -11.25
N ASN A 16 3.00 1.36 -10.85
CA ASN A 16 2.01 2.02 -11.71
C ASN A 16 2.43 3.45 -12.10
N LYS A 17 3.32 4.07 -11.33
CA LYS A 17 3.92 5.38 -11.64
C LYS A 17 5.24 5.29 -12.41
N GLY A 18 5.61 4.11 -12.87
CA GLY A 18 6.76 3.89 -13.77
C GLY A 18 8.03 3.42 -13.09
N MET A 19 8.02 3.15 -11.78
CA MET A 19 9.16 2.52 -11.11
C MET A 19 9.29 1.05 -11.53
N VAL A 20 10.52 0.58 -11.75
CA VAL A 20 10.77 -0.83 -12.04
C VAL A 20 10.39 -1.68 -10.82
N ARG A 21 9.76 -2.83 -11.05
CA ARG A 21 9.25 -3.72 -9.98
C ARG A 21 10.30 -4.10 -8.94
N GLU A 22 11.50 -4.44 -9.38
CA GLU A 22 12.62 -4.81 -8.51
C GLU A 22 13.01 -3.63 -7.61
N GLN A 23 13.21 -2.44 -8.20
CA GLN A 23 13.49 -1.21 -7.45
C GLN A 23 12.38 -0.89 -6.43
N ALA A 24 11.11 -1.02 -6.81
CA ALA A 24 10.00 -0.79 -5.89
C ALA A 24 10.02 -1.79 -4.71
N TYR A 25 10.41 -3.05 -4.96
CA TYR A 25 10.53 -4.07 -3.94
C TYR A 25 11.67 -3.77 -2.97
N ASP A 26 12.84 -3.41 -3.52
CA ASP A 26 14.04 -3.05 -2.75
C ASP A 26 13.83 -1.80 -1.87
N LEU A 27 12.92 -0.90 -2.24
CA LEU A 27 12.54 0.23 -1.40
C LEU A 27 11.52 -0.14 -0.32
N VAL A 28 10.48 -0.89 -0.69
CA VAL A 28 9.34 -1.18 0.21
C VAL A 28 9.69 -2.22 1.26
N GLN A 29 10.44 -3.27 0.91
CA GLN A 29 10.71 -4.38 1.81
C GLN A 29 11.53 -3.99 3.04
N PRO A 30 12.64 -3.22 2.95
CA PRO A 30 13.38 -2.78 4.13
C PRO A 30 12.54 -1.90 5.07
N LYS A 31 11.72 -1.00 4.52
CA LYS A 31 10.81 -0.15 5.31
C LYS A 31 9.74 -0.95 6.04
N ALA A 32 9.23 -2.01 5.41
CA ALA A 32 8.30 -2.93 6.05
C ALA A 32 8.96 -3.69 7.22
N MET A 33 10.21 -4.14 7.05
CA MET A 33 10.98 -4.78 8.11
C MET A 33 11.30 -3.81 9.26
N GLU A 34 11.73 -2.59 8.94
CA GLU A 34 11.99 -1.53 9.91
C GLU A 34 10.73 -1.20 10.73
N SER A 35 9.57 -1.08 10.08
CA SER A 35 8.28 -0.86 10.77
C SER A 35 7.95 -2.00 11.74
N TRP A 36 8.23 -3.24 11.36
CA TRP A 36 7.99 -4.40 12.21
C TRP A 36 8.92 -4.42 13.44
N GLU A 37 10.21 -4.20 13.24
CA GLU A 37 11.24 -4.25 14.29
C GLU A 37 11.11 -3.10 15.28
N THR A 38 10.91 -1.88 14.76
CA THR A 38 10.87 -0.65 15.57
C THR A 38 9.48 -0.35 16.12
N LYS A 39 8.44 -1.05 15.66
CA LYS A 39 7.03 -0.76 15.97
C LYS A 39 6.57 0.63 15.52
N THR A 40 7.26 1.20 14.54
CA THR A 40 6.92 2.49 13.92
C THR A 40 5.88 2.28 12.83
N PRO A 41 4.86 3.15 12.69
CA PRO A 41 3.90 3.08 11.59
C PRO A 41 4.61 3.04 10.23
N PHE A 42 4.29 2.04 9.41
CA PHE A 42 4.90 1.84 8.10
C PHE A 42 4.76 3.09 7.21
N ARG A 43 3.61 3.76 7.29
CA ARG A 43 3.36 5.01 6.57
C ARG A 43 4.35 6.12 6.91
N GLU A 44 4.72 6.28 8.18
CA GLU A 44 5.66 7.32 8.59
C GLU A 44 7.05 7.08 7.99
N LEU A 45 7.48 5.82 7.93
CA LEU A 45 8.77 5.45 7.31
C LEU A 45 8.79 5.71 5.80
N LEU A 46 7.64 5.58 5.13
CA LEU A 46 7.51 5.89 3.70
C LEU A 46 7.53 7.41 3.44
N GLU A 47 6.85 8.19 4.28
CA GLU A 47 6.79 9.66 4.17
C GLU A 47 8.16 10.33 4.43
N GLN A 48 9.06 9.63 5.13
CA GLN A 48 10.44 10.07 5.38
C GLN A 48 11.42 9.68 4.27
N ASP A 49 11.01 8.81 3.33
CA ASP A 49 11.87 8.35 2.24
C ASP A 49 11.66 9.22 0.99
N SER A 50 12.70 9.96 0.60
CA SER A 50 12.64 10.83 -0.58
C SER A 50 12.43 10.03 -1.87
N GLN A 51 13.00 8.82 -1.99
CA GLN A 51 12.86 8.01 -3.21
C GLN A 51 11.41 7.55 -3.41
N ILE A 52 10.65 7.43 -2.32
CA ILE A 52 9.22 7.08 -2.35
C ILE A 52 8.38 8.33 -2.56
N THR A 53 8.67 9.42 -1.85
CA THR A 53 7.87 10.67 -1.92
C THR A 53 8.10 11.48 -3.20
N ASP A 54 9.23 11.30 -3.89
CA ASP A 54 9.47 11.83 -5.23
C ASP A 54 8.55 11.19 -6.29
N VAL A 55 8.02 10.00 -6.01
CA VAL A 55 7.13 9.25 -6.92
C VAL A 55 5.68 9.30 -6.45
N LEU A 56 5.44 9.03 -5.16
CA LEU A 56 4.12 9.01 -4.54
C LEU A 56 3.88 10.31 -3.77
N SER A 57 2.83 11.03 -4.17
CA SER A 57 2.35 12.16 -3.40
C SER A 57 1.68 11.66 -2.11
N LYS A 58 1.42 12.60 -1.19
CA LYS A 58 0.64 12.32 0.01
C LYS A 58 -0.73 11.70 -0.30
N GLU A 59 -1.39 12.16 -1.36
CA GLU A 59 -2.69 11.63 -1.77
C GLU A 59 -2.59 10.19 -2.30
N ASP A 60 -1.48 9.84 -2.97
CA ASP A 60 -1.24 8.46 -3.41
C ASP A 60 -1.03 7.54 -2.22
N LEU A 61 -0.29 8.00 -1.20
CA LEU A 61 -0.13 7.27 0.05
C LEU A 61 -1.47 7.17 0.80
N ASP A 62 -2.28 8.22 0.86
CA ASP A 62 -3.63 8.15 1.44
C ASP A 62 -4.47 7.06 0.76
N LYS A 63 -4.46 7.01 -0.58
CA LYS A 63 -5.16 5.99 -1.35
C LYS A 63 -4.62 4.59 -1.11
N ALA A 64 -3.31 4.43 -1.00
CA ALA A 64 -2.66 3.13 -0.77
C ALA A 64 -3.02 2.54 0.61
N PHE A 65 -3.27 3.39 1.60
CA PHE A 65 -3.64 3.01 2.97
C PHE A 65 -5.15 3.03 3.24
N ASP A 66 -5.99 3.29 2.23
CA ASP A 66 -7.45 3.26 2.38
C ASP A 66 -7.99 1.81 2.47
N PRO A 67 -8.59 1.38 3.60
CA PRO A 67 -9.18 0.04 3.74
C PRO A 67 -10.37 -0.19 2.80
N LYS A 68 -11.09 0.87 2.39
CA LYS A 68 -12.27 0.75 1.52
C LYS A 68 -11.94 0.19 0.15
N HIS A 69 -10.69 0.30 -0.28
CA HIS A 69 -10.24 -0.31 -1.53
C HIS A 69 -10.45 -1.84 -1.53
N HIS A 70 -10.32 -2.50 -0.39
CA HIS A 70 -10.54 -3.95 -0.28
C HIS A 70 -12.04 -4.34 -0.29
N LEU A 71 -12.94 -3.37 -0.16
CA LEU A 71 -14.39 -3.59 -0.15
C LEU A 71 -15.03 -3.38 -1.53
N ASN A 72 -14.24 -2.98 -2.54
CA ASN A 72 -14.76 -2.61 -3.86
C ASN A 72 -15.40 -3.76 -4.67
N GLN A 73 -15.27 -5.01 -4.23
CA GLN A 73 -15.87 -6.18 -4.86
C GLN A 73 -16.90 -6.88 -3.97
N VAL A 74 -17.24 -6.31 -2.81
CA VAL A 74 -18.19 -6.94 -1.88
C VAL A 74 -19.55 -7.14 -2.56
N ASP A 75 -20.11 -6.09 -3.16
CA ASP A 75 -21.40 -6.17 -3.85
C ASP A 75 -21.38 -7.20 -4.99
N THR A 76 -20.33 -7.16 -5.84
CA THR A 76 -20.11 -8.16 -6.91
C THR A 76 -20.10 -9.60 -6.39
N ILE A 77 -19.48 -9.83 -5.23
CA ILE A 77 -19.39 -11.17 -4.62
C ILE A 77 -20.75 -11.57 -4.04
N PHE A 78 -21.48 -10.66 -3.40
CA PHE A 78 -22.82 -10.91 -2.88
C PHE A 78 -23.81 -11.26 -3.99
N GLU A 79 -23.76 -10.53 -5.11
CA GLU A 79 -24.53 -10.86 -6.32
C GLU A 79 -24.21 -12.28 -6.83
N ARG A 80 -22.93 -12.62 -6.96
CA ARG A 80 -22.50 -13.96 -7.41
C ARG A 80 -22.88 -15.09 -6.46
N ALA A 81 -22.95 -14.79 -5.16
CA ALA A 81 -23.35 -15.75 -4.14
C ALA A 81 -24.89 -15.91 -4.05
N GLY A 82 -25.68 -15.11 -4.78
CA GLY A 82 -27.13 -15.10 -4.69
C GLY A 82 -27.64 -14.49 -3.37
N LEU A 83 -26.87 -13.57 -2.79
CA LEU A 83 -27.16 -12.88 -1.53
C LEU A 83 -27.44 -11.38 -1.73
N ALA A 84 -27.60 -10.93 -2.98
CA ALA A 84 -28.05 -9.58 -3.28
C ALA A 84 -29.58 -9.51 -3.10
N ASP A 85 -30.04 -8.46 -2.40
CA ASP A 85 -31.47 -8.18 -2.15
C ASP A 85 -32.27 -7.94 -3.45
#